data_AF-A0A7Y1AUA2-F1
#
_entry.id   AF-A0A7Y1AUA2-F1
#
_cell.length_a   1.000
_cell.length_b   1.000
_cell.length_c   1.000
_cell.angle_alpha   90.00
_cell.angle_beta   90.00
_cell.angle_gamma   90.00
#
_symmetry.space_group_name_H-M   'P 1'
#
loop_
_entity.id
_entity.type
_entity.pdbx_description
1 polymer ?
#
loop_
_entity_poly.entity_id
_entity_poly.type
_entity_poly.pdbx_seq_one_letter_code
_entity_poly.pdbx_strand_id
1 'polypeptide(L)'
;MTEGGRIIAYVPSGEPVDGYGDPILPVRWISAFKNPGEDSDENGIAKISGIPSWIQDEEVHGDLKYILQINNSRLNKAAPSHKSIFIGGSGFLLLKSNINCENLMAGKLVIQTS
;
A
#
# COMPACT_ATOMS: atom_id res chain seq x y z
N MET A 1 -6.25 15.11 22.02
CA MET A 1 -5.15 14.45 21.28
C MET A 1 -5.59 14.40 19.83
N THR A 2 -4.89 15.07 18.92
CA THR A 2 -5.21 15.07 17.49
C THR A 2 -4.70 13.78 16.87
N GLU A 3 -5.55 12.76 16.78
CA GLU A 3 -5.34 11.54 16.00
C GLU A 3 -5.37 11.88 14.50
N GLY A 4 -4.31 12.54 14.03
CA GLY A 4 -4.11 12.81 12.61
C GLY A 4 -3.24 11.74 11.98
N GLY A 5 -3.85 10.79 11.26
CA GLY A 5 -3.12 9.92 10.34
C GLY A 5 -2.44 10.75 9.25
N ARG A 6 -1.20 10.39 8.88
CA ARG A 6 -0.55 11.00 7.71
C ARG A 6 -1.24 10.45 6.46
N ILE A 7 -1.98 11.31 5.76
CA ILE A 7 -2.60 10.96 4.48
C ILE A 7 -1.48 10.90 3.44
N ILE A 8 -1.28 9.75 2.81
CA ILE A 8 -0.58 9.69 1.53
C ILE A 8 -1.58 10.22 0.50
N ALA A 9 -1.47 11.51 0.17
CA ALA A 9 -2.35 12.13 -0.81
C ALA A 9 -1.91 11.68 -2.21
N TYR A 10 -2.75 10.89 -2.86
CA TYR A 10 -2.70 10.71 -4.30
C TYR A 10 -3.21 11.99 -4.94
N VAL A 11 -2.34 12.71 -5.66
CA VAL A 11 -2.79 13.75 -6.60
C VAL A 11 -3.10 13.01 -7.90
N PRO A 12 -4.37 12.94 -8.33
CA PRO A 12 -4.69 12.32 -9.60
C PRO A 12 -3.91 13.03 -10.71
N SER A 13 -3.23 12.27 -11.57
CA SER A 13 -2.81 12.79 -12.87
C SER A 13 -4.05 13.31 -13.59
N GLY A 14 -3.94 14.45 -14.28
CA GLY A 14 -5.02 14.97 -15.14
C GLY A 14 -5.35 14.05 -16.31
N GLU A 15 -4.54 13.01 -16.51
CA GLU A 15 -4.70 11.99 -17.52
C GLU A 15 -5.41 10.77 -16.89
N PRO A 16 -6.59 10.36 -17.38
CA PRO A 16 -7.20 9.11 -16.97
C PRO A 16 -6.33 7.94 -17.43
N VAL A 17 -6.07 6.99 -16.53
CA VAL A 17 -5.47 5.70 -16.90
C VAL A 17 -6.58 4.86 -17.51
N ASP A 18 -6.70 4.89 -18.84
CA ASP A 18 -7.60 4.01 -19.59
C ASP A 18 -7.20 2.54 -19.35
N GLY A 19 -8.15 1.70 -18.94
CA GLY A 19 -7.97 0.25 -19.08
C GLY A 19 -8.44 -0.67 -17.95
N TYR A 20 -8.90 -0.18 -16.79
CA TYR A 20 -9.28 -1.08 -15.68
C TYR A 20 -10.59 -0.70 -14.98
N GLY A 21 -11.71 -1.07 -15.61
CA GLY A 21 -13.04 -1.09 -14.99
C GLY A 21 -13.63 0.29 -14.65
N ASP A 22 -14.79 0.27 -13.99
CA ASP A 22 -15.41 1.51 -13.49
C ASP A 22 -14.48 2.18 -12.46
N PRO A 23 -14.32 3.51 -12.51
CA PRO A 23 -13.46 4.21 -11.57
C PRO A 23 -13.97 4.00 -10.14
N ILE A 24 -13.05 3.83 -9.18
CA ILE A 24 -13.40 3.69 -7.75
C ILE A 24 -13.80 5.08 -7.22
N LEU A 25 -15.04 5.46 -7.51
CA LEU A 25 -15.65 6.72 -7.08
C LEU A 25 -16.85 6.47 -6.15
N PRO A 26 -17.01 7.27 -5.09
CA PRO A 26 -16.01 8.18 -4.53
C PRO A 26 -14.79 7.40 -3.98
N VAL A 27 -13.69 8.12 -3.69
CA VAL A 27 -12.48 7.54 -3.08
C VAL A 27 -12.85 6.72 -1.85
N ARG A 28 -12.26 5.52 -1.74
CA ARG A 28 -12.53 4.56 -0.65
C ARG A 28 -11.40 4.61 0.38
N TRP A 29 -11.80 4.55 1.65
CA TRP A 29 -10.85 4.58 2.77
C TRP A 29 -10.41 3.18 3.16
N ILE A 30 -9.11 3.01 3.35
CA ILE A 30 -8.52 1.80 3.92
C ILE A 30 -7.88 2.17 5.26
N SER A 31 -8.30 1.50 6.33
CA SER A 31 -7.67 1.66 7.64
C SER A 31 -6.43 0.78 7.74
N ALA A 32 -5.33 1.36 8.23
CA ALA A 32 -4.08 0.67 8.51
C ALA A 32 -3.59 1.04 9.91
N PHE A 33 -2.90 0.11 10.57
CA PHE A 33 -2.30 0.34 11.88
C PHE A 33 -0.93 0.99 11.73
N LYS A 34 -0.65 2.05 12.50
CA LYS A 34 0.70 2.62 12.52
C LYS A 34 1.52 1.93 13.61
N ASN A 35 2.64 1.32 13.24
CA ASN A 35 3.59 0.68 14.17
C ASN A 35 2.88 -0.16 15.27
N PRO A 36 2.15 -1.22 14.87
CA PRO A 36 1.38 -2.02 15.82
C PRO A 36 2.28 -2.60 16.92
N GLY A 37 1.79 -2.69 18.16
CA GLY A 37 2.58 -3.26 19.27
C GLY A 37 2.93 -4.74 19.09
N GLU A 38 2.19 -5.45 18.24
CA GLU A 38 2.40 -6.84 17.83
C GLU A 38 2.94 -6.93 16.39
N ASP A 39 3.83 -6.01 16.03
CA ASP A 39 4.44 -6.00 14.71
C ASP A 39 5.42 -7.17 14.56
N SER A 40 5.20 -7.98 13.53
CA SER A 40 6.08 -9.09 13.14
C SER A 40 6.03 -9.30 11.62
N ASP A 41 7.06 -9.99 11.12
CA ASP A 41 7.15 -10.53 9.76
C ASP A 41 6.17 -11.70 9.52
N GLU A 42 5.58 -12.27 10.57
CA GLU A 42 4.54 -13.29 10.47
C GLU A 42 3.11 -12.69 10.38
N ASN A 43 2.96 -11.39 10.67
CA ASN A 43 1.65 -10.74 10.76
C ASN A 43 1.29 -9.92 9.51
N GLY A 44 0.46 -10.52 8.65
CA GLY A 44 -0.05 -9.97 7.39
C GLY A 44 -1.09 -8.84 7.51
N ILE A 45 -1.23 -8.16 8.65
CA ILE A 45 -2.18 -7.04 8.81
C ILE A 45 -1.81 -5.83 7.95
N ALA A 46 -2.81 -5.01 7.59
CA ALA A 46 -2.54 -3.74 6.93
C ALA A 46 -1.92 -2.75 7.92
N LYS A 47 -0.73 -2.24 7.62
CA LYS A 47 0.07 -1.41 8.52
C LYS A 47 0.93 -0.37 7.80
N ILE A 48 1.16 0.76 8.46
CA ILE A 48 2.07 1.82 8.04
C ILE A 48 3.35 1.67 8.84
N SER A 49 4.47 1.52 8.12
CA SER A 49 5.79 1.21 8.65
C SER A 49 5.80 -0.10 9.45
N GLY A 50 6.92 -0.38 10.12
CA GLY A 50 7.13 -1.64 10.84
C GLY A 50 7.89 -2.67 10.01
N ILE A 51 7.79 -3.94 10.43
CA ILE A 51 8.39 -5.11 9.81
C ILE A 51 7.42 -5.64 8.75
N PRO A 52 7.74 -5.58 7.45
CA PRO A 52 6.88 -6.15 6.42
C PRO A 52 6.76 -7.67 6.60
N SER A 53 5.55 -8.19 6.42
CA SER A 53 5.26 -9.63 6.42
C SER A 53 5.26 -10.12 4.98
N TRP A 54 6.46 -10.40 4.46
CA TRP A 54 6.65 -10.88 3.10
C TRP A 54 6.04 -12.29 2.94
N ILE A 55 5.33 -12.51 1.84
CA ILE A 55 4.72 -13.81 1.51
C ILE A 55 5.73 -14.66 0.72
N GLN A 56 6.51 -14.00 -0.12
CA GLN A 56 7.58 -14.59 -0.94
C GLN A 56 8.93 -14.04 -0.46
N ASP A 57 9.97 -14.14 -1.29
CA ASP A 57 11.28 -13.58 -0.98
C ASP A 57 11.20 -12.08 -0.65
N GLU A 58 12.06 -11.64 0.26
CA GLU A 58 12.19 -10.22 0.61
C GLU A 58 12.65 -9.40 -0.59
N GLU A 59 11.94 -8.31 -0.87
CA GLU A 59 12.30 -7.38 -1.94
C GLU A 59 13.32 -6.36 -1.43
N VAL A 60 14.61 -6.67 -1.67
CA VAL A 60 15.70 -5.76 -1.34
C VAL A 60 15.84 -4.70 -2.43
N HIS A 61 15.49 -3.46 -2.10
CA HIS A 61 15.63 -2.30 -2.98
C HIS A 61 16.48 -1.24 -2.28
N GLY A 62 17.75 -1.12 -2.68
CA GLY A 62 18.80 -0.45 -1.89
C GLY A 62 18.45 0.93 -1.31
N ASP A 63 17.77 1.79 -2.07
CA ASP A 63 17.39 3.14 -1.61
C ASP A 63 15.90 3.30 -1.28
N LEU A 64 15.11 2.25 -1.46
CA LEU A 64 13.68 2.25 -1.13
C LEU A 64 13.48 1.67 0.26
N LYS A 65 12.62 2.33 1.03
CA LYS A 65 12.21 1.89 2.36
C LYS A 65 10.77 1.45 2.32
N TYR A 66 10.46 0.37 3.02
CA TYR A 66 9.10 -0.05 3.25
C TYR A 66 8.30 1.03 4.00
N ILE A 67 7.11 1.36 3.50
CA ILE A 67 6.22 2.39 4.05
C ILE A 67 4.86 1.83 4.45
N LEU A 68 4.29 0.92 3.67
CA LEU A 68 2.90 0.48 3.85
C LEU A 68 2.70 -0.94 3.32
N GLN A 69 1.99 -1.75 4.10
CA GLN A 69 1.46 -3.06 3.71
C GLN A 69 -0.07 -2.98 3.71
N ILE A 70 -0.71 -3.47 2.65
CA ILE A 70 -2.16 -3.64 2.54
C ILE A 70 -2.43 -5.07 2.11
N ASN A 71 -3.30 -5.76 2.85
CA ASN A 71 -3.73 -7.10 2.47
C ASN A 71 -5.02 -7.10 1.64
N ASN A 72 -5.25 -8.19 0.92
CA ASN A 72 -6.44 -8.40 0.10
C ASN A 72 -7.77 -8.19 0.86
N SER A 73 -7.84 -8.58 2.14
CA SER A 73 -9.06 -8.44 2.96
C SER A 73 -9.50 -6.98 3.11
N ARG A 74 -8.56 -6.08 3.43
CA ARG A 74 -8.86 -4.65 3.58
C ARG A 74 -9.27 -4.01 2.27
N LEU A 75 -8.63 -4.40 1.17
CA LEU A 75 -8.93 -3.87 -0.15
C LEU A 75 -10.32 -4.33 -0.64
N ASN A 76 -10.65 -5.61 -0.50
CA ASN A 76 -11.97 -6.14 -0.84
C ASN A 76 -13.09 -5.50 -0.02
N LYS A 77 -12.82 -5.16 1.26
CA LYS A 77 -13.79 -4.43 2.08
C LYS A 77 -14.02 -3.01 1.57
N ALA A 78 -12.97 -2.33 1.09
CA ALA A 78 -13.05 -0.96 0.59
C ALA A 78 -13.66 -0.87 -0.82
N ALA A 79 -13.39 -1.84 -1.68
CA ALA A 79 -13.91 -1.92 -3.06
C ALA A 79 -14.46 -3.33 -3.39
N PRO A 80 -15.64 -3.72 -2.86
CA PRO A 80 -16.19 -5.07 -3.02
C PRO A 80 -16.50 -5.49 -4.46
N SER A 81 -16.73 -4.51 -5.33
CA SER A 81 -16.96 -4.71 -6.77
C SER A 81 -15.69 -4.98 -7.56
N HIS A 82 -14.53 -4.61 -7.02
CA HIS A 82 -13.22 -4.71 -7.68
C HIS A 82 -12.43 -5.86 -7.07
N LYS A 83 -12.92 -7.08 -7.34
CA LYS A 83 -12.31 -8.31 -6.82
C LYS A 83 -10.95 -8.58 -7.48
N SER A 84 -10.13 -9.38 -6.80
CA SER A 84 -8.89 -9.94 -7.33
C SER A 84 -7.75 -8.94 -7.56
N ILE A 85 -7.77 -7.74 -6.97
CA ILE A 85 -6.66 -6.80 -7.09
C ILE A 85 -5.35 -7.39 -6.51
N PHE A 86 -5.42 -8.14 -5.41
CA PHE A 86 -4.25 -8.80 -4.79
C PHE A 86 -4.32 -10.35 -4.75
N ILE A 87 -5.33 -10.99 -5.36
CA ILE A 87 -5.50 -12.47 -5.45
C ILE A 87 -5.00 -13.22 -4.19
N GLY A 88 -5.57 -12.92 -3.01
CA GLY A 88 -5.18 -13.61 -1.76
C GLY A 88 -3.88 -13.13 -1.09
N GLY A 89 -3.12 -12.26 -1.74
CA GLY A 89 -1.85 -11.75 -1.28
C GLY A 89 -1.87 -10.38 -0.59
N SER A 90 -0.72 -9.71 -0.65
CA SER A 90 -0.42 -8.43 -0.01
C SER A 90 0.31 -7.48 -0.96
N GLY A 91 -0.05 -6.20 -0.87
CA GLY A 91 0.64 -5.10 -1.54
C GLY A 91 1.55 -4.35 -0.57
N PHE A 92 2.75 -4.00 -1.02
CA PHE A 92 3.79 -3.32 -0.27
C PHE A 92 4.24 -2.07 -1.02
N LEU A 93 4.12 -0.91 -0.38
CA LEU A 93 4.65 0.34 -0.92
C LEU A 93 6.04 0.58 -0.34
N LEU A 94 7.04 0.68 -1.22
CA LEU A 94 8.39 1.11 -0.88
C LEU A 94 8.66 2.49 -1.49
N LEU A 95 9.22 3.42 -0.71
CA LEU A 95 9.53 4.78 -1.16
C LEU A 95 10.97 5.16 -0.80
N LYS A 96 11.61 6.00 -1.63
CA LYS A 96 12.85 6.69 -1.25
C LYS A 96 12.62 7.58 -0.03
N SER A 97 13.68 7.76 0.77
CA SER A 97 13.68 8.82 1.78
C SER A 97 13.83 10.18 1.10
N ASN A 98 13.17 11.21 1.64
CA ASN A 98 13.34 12.61 1.22
C ASN A 98 13.07 12.87 -0.27
N ILE A 99 11.87 12.50 -0.73
CA ILE A 99 11.42 12.80 -2.11
C ILE A 99 11.15 14.30 -2.21
N ASN A 100 12.11 15.05 -2.77
CA ASN A 100 12.06 16.52 -2.84
C ASN A 100 11.46 17.05 -4.14
N CYS A 101 11.33 16.19 -5.16
CA CYS A 101 10.73 16.48 -6.46
C CYS A 101 10.13 15.20 -7.07
N GLU A 102 9.31 15.37 -8.10
CA GLU A 102 8.74 14.25 -8.85
C GLU A 102 9.86 13.36 -9.43
N ASN A 103 9.73 12.04 -9.23
CA ASN A 103 10.71 11.08 -9.68
C ASN A 103 10.04 9.70 -9.85
N LEU A 104 10.09 9.17 -11.07
CA LEU A 104 9.51 7.86 -11.42
C LEU A 104 10.13 6.68 -10.67
N MET A 105 11.35 6.84 -10.17
CA MET A 105 12.07 5.85 -9.36
C MET A 105 11.88 6.10 -7.85
N ALA A 106 11.06 7.08 -7.44
CA ALA A 106 10.87 7.43 -6.04
C ALA A 106 10.13 6.38 -5.22
N GLY A 107 9.45 5.44 -5.88
CA GLY A 107 8.71 4.39 -5.19
C GLY A 107 8.38 3.21 -6.08
N LYS A 108 8.04 2.10 -5.42
CA LYS A 108 7.59 0.86 -6.04
C LYS A 108 6.41 0.32 -5.22
N LEU A 109 5.34 -0.08 -5.90
CA LEU A 109 4.30 -0.93 -5.31
C LEU A 109 4.61 -2.37 -5.72
N VAL A 110 4.95 -3.21 -4.76
CA VAL A 110 5.12 -4.66 -4.96
C VAL A 110 3.83 -5.35 -4.56
N ILE A 111 3.39 -6.32 -5.36
CA ILE A 111 2.29 -7.21 -5.01
C ILE A 111 2.87 -8.62 -4.94
N GLN A 112 2.77 -9.26 -3.78
CA GLN A 112 3.09 -10.68 -3.62
C GLN A 112 1.79 -11.46 -3.44
N THR A 113 1.67 -12.56 -4.16
CA THR A 113 0.52 -13.47 -4.11
C THR A 113 0.95 -14.80 -3.49
N SER A 114 0.04 -15.44 -2.75
CA SER A 114 0.20 -16.78 -2.17
C SER A 114 -0.01 -17.88 -3.20
#